data_AF-A0A8C7BM96-F1
#
_entry.id   AF-A0A8C7BM96-F1
#
_cell.length_a   1.000
_cell.length_b   1.000
_cell.length_c   1.000
_cell.angle_alpha   90.00
_cell.angle_beta   90.00
_cell.angle_gamma   90.00
#
_symmetry.space_group_name_H-M   'P 1'
#
loop_
_entity.id
_entity.type
_entity.pdbx_description
1 polymer ?
#
loop_
_entity_poly.entity_id
_entity_poly.type
_entity_poly.pdbx_seq_one_letter_code
_entity_poly.pdbx_strand_id
1 'polypeptide(L)'
;MLLTVPVLILWMRISQIKQNPQFLLLQEGKDFTISCNSSSILTSFQWYKQRPGGGPVLLISLLKGGEVKQKRLTARFGESRKDSSLHMEASQTADAGTYFCAGTHCSKSTCNWSPNLDVEIQEQPLLSLLRKKS
;
A
#
# COMPACT_ATOMS: atom_id res chain seq x y z
N MET A 1 -27.77 32.72 -13.73
CA MET A 1 -26.50 32.84 -12.97
C MET A 1 -26.57 31.96 -11.72
N LEU A 2 -25.97 30.78 -11.74
CA LEU A 2 -25.64 30.00 -10.54
C LEU A 2 -24.37 29.19 -10.83
N LEU A 3 -23.25 29.90 -10.86
CA LEU A 3 -21.90 29.34 -10.93
C LEU A 3 -21.28 29.23 -9.53
N THR A 4 -22.05 28.80 -8.52
CA THR A 4 -21.58 28.76 -7.12
C THR A 4 -21.11 27.37 -6.67
N VAL A 5 -21.26 26.33 -7.49
CA VAL A 5 -20.85 24.97 -7.15
C VAL A 5 -19.33 24.70 -7.21
N PRO A 6 -18.46 25.41 -7.97
CA PRO A 6 -17.06 24.98 -8.07
C PRO A 6 -16.18 25.41 -6.86
N VAL A 7 -16.66 26.31 -5.99
CA VAL A 7 -15.84 26.86 -4.88
C VAL A 7 -15.81 25.93 -3.65
N LEU A 8 -16.80 25.04 -3.49
CA LEU A 8 -16.85 24.09 -2.37
C LEU A 8 -16.01 22.82 -2.58
N ILE A 9 -15.55 22.56 -3.81
CA ILE A 9 -14.65 21.42 -4.11
C ILE A 9 -13.17 21.80 -3.87
N LEU A 10 -12.88 23.08 -3.62
CA LEU A 10 -11.51 23.61 -3.49
C LEU A 10 -10.98 23.67 -2.04
N TRP A 11 -11.41 22.78 -1.15
CA TRP A 11 -10.91 22.72 0.24
C TRP A 11 -10.38 21.36 0.68
N MET A 12 -10.50 20.33 -0.15
CA MET A 12 -9.83 19.06 0.13
C MET A 12 -8.46 19.06 -0.58
N ARG A 13 -7.43 19.60 0.09
CA ARG A 13 -6.05 19.18 -0.23
C ARG A 13 -5.89 17.73 0.22
N ILE A 14 -6.49 16.80 -0.52
CA ILE A 14 -6.21 15.38 -0.34
C ILE A 14 -4.79 15.18 -0.85
N SER A 15 -3.86 14.85 0.04
CA SER A 15 -2.57 14.30 -0.37
C SER A 15 -2.88 13.01 -1.13
N GLN A 16 -2.74 13.04 -2.45
CA GLN A 16 -2.95 11.85 -3.26
C GLN A 16 -1.73 10.94 -3.09
N ILE A 17 -1.96 9.79 -2.46
CA ILE A 17 -1.05 8.66 -2.53
C ILE A 17 -1.42 7.87 -3.78
N LYS A 18 -0.42 7.42 -4.53
CA LYS A 18 -0.56 6.61 -5.74
C LYS A 18 0.20 5.32 -5.55
N GLN A 19 -0.47 4.18 -5.76
CA GLN A 19 0.16 2.85 -5.66
C GLN A 19 0.54 2.31 -7.03
N ASN A 20 1.63 1.54 -7.08
CA ASN A 20 2.07 0.83 -8.27
C ASN A 20 2.80 -0.49 -7.91
N PRO A 21 2.57 -1.60 -8.64
CA PRO A 21 1.52 -1.81 -9.65
C PRO A 21 0.12 -1.85 -9.02
N GLN A 22 -0.94 -1.60 -9.81
CA GLN A 22 -2.34 -1.70 -9.36
C GLN A 22 -2.84 -3.14 -9.22
N PHE A 23 -2.21 -4.05 -9.97
CA PHE A 23 -2.54 -5.47 -9.96
C PHE A 23 -1.26 -6.28 -10.19
N LEU A 24 -1.14 -7.41 -9.51
CA LEU A 24 -0.03 -8.34 -9.69
C LEU A 24 -0.52 -9.78 -9.70
N LEU A 25 -0.07 -10.55 -10.70
CA LEU A 25 -0.19 -12.01 -10.72
C LEU A 25 1.01 -12.62 -10.00
N LEU A 26 0.75 -13.24 -8.86
CA LEU A 26 1.74 -13.81 -7.98
C LEU A 26 2.09 -15.24 -8.40
N GLN A 27 3.38 -15.50 -8.54
CA GLN A 27 3.91 -16.85 -8.66
C GLN A 27 4.57 -17.23 -7.34
N GLU A 28 4.20 -18.39 -6.78
CA GLU A 28 4.79 -18.88 -5.53
C GLU A 28 6.32 -19.00 -5.64
N GLY A 29 7.00 -18.64 -4.56
CA GLY A 29 8.46 -18.61 -4.47
C GLY A 29 9.11 -17.43 -5.16
N LYS A 30 8.37 -16.59 -5.90
CA LYS A 30 8.88 -15.33 -6.45
C LYS A 30 8.74 -14.20 -5.48
N ASP A 31 9.66 -13.26 -5.56
CA ASP A 31 9.60 -12.02 -4.82
C ASP A 31 8.71 -11.01 -5.56
N PHE A 32 8.12 -10.09 -4.81
CA PHE A 32 7.44 -8.95 -5.40
C PHE A 32 7.66 -7.67 -4.61
N THR A 33 7.49 -6.54 -5.28
CA THR A 33 7.57 -5.22 -4.67
C THR A 33 6.38 -4.39 -5.11
N ILE A 34 5.72 -3.77 -4.14
CA ILE A 34 4.71 -2.73 -4.36
C ILE A 34 5.23 -1.41 -3.79
N SER A 35 4.78 -0.30 -4.37
CA SER A 35 5.29 1.03 -4.05
C SER A 35 4.17 2.06 -3.97
N CYS A 36 4.36 3.05 -3.10
CA CYS A 36 3.49 4.19 -2.91
C CYS A 36 4.25 5.49 -3.04
N ASN A 37 3.64 6.45 -3.73
CA ASN A 37 4.16 7.80 -3.89
C ASN A 37 3.08 8.80 -3.47
N SER A 38 3.45 9.75 -2.63
CA SER A 38 2.61 10.82 -2.13
C SER A 38 3.00 12.14 -2.80
N SER A 39 1.99 12.94 -3.15
CA SER A 39 2.23 14.32 -3.61
C SER A 39 2.78 15.23 -2.51
N SER A 40 2.66 14.82 -1.24
CA SER A 40 3.02 15.60 -0.05
C SER A 40 4.00 14.85 0.85
N ILE A 41 4.79 15.59 1.63
CA ILE A 41 5.66 15.00 2.66
C ILE A 41 4.78 14.37 3.73
N LEU A 42 5.09 13.14 4.13
CA LEU A 42 4.37 12.40 5.16
C LEU A 42 5.18 12.27 6.45
N THR A 43 4.48 12.23 7.57
CA THR A 43 5.10 11.95 8.88
C THR A 43 5.31 10.46 9.09
N SER A 44 4.40 9.63 8.57
CA SER A 44 4.51 8.18 8.60
C SER A 44 3.86 7.54 7.38
N PHE A 45 4.30 6.32 7.07
CA PHE A 45 3.63 5.38 6.16
C PHE A 45 3.21 4.12 6.92
N GLN A 46 2.11 3.54 6.49
CA GLN A 46 1.61 2.24 6.96
C GLN A 46 1.29 1.36 5.77
N TRP A 47 1.64 0.08 5.85
CA TRP A 47 1.27 -0.95 4.89
C TRP A 47 0.26 -1.89 5.50
N TYR A 48 -0.81 -2.15 4.77
CA TYR A 48 -1.88 -3.05 5.17
C TYR A 48 -2.08 -4.15 4.13
N LYS A 49 -2.65 -5.26 4.60
CA LYS A 49 -3.19 -6.33 3.77
C LYS A 49 -4.61 -6.65 4.19
N GLN A 50 -5.46 -6.87 3.21
CA GLN A 50 -6.81 -7.40 3.36
C GLN A 50 -6.92 -8.72 2.59
N ARG A 51 -7.43 -9.75 3.26
CA ARG A 51 -7.81 -11.00 2.58
C ARG A 51 -9.24 -10.89 2.05
N PRO A 52 -9.63 -11.66 1.02
CA PRO A 52 -11.01 -11.73 0.58
C PRO A 52 -11.95 -12.02 1.75
N GLY A 53 -12.99 -11.19 1.92
CA GLY A 53 -13.97 -11.31 3.01
C GLY A 53 -13.47 -10.87 4.41
N GLY A 54 -12.22 -10.43 4.54
CA GLY A 54 -11.66 -9.92 5.80
C GLY A 54 -11.57 -8.39 5.85
N GLY A 55 -11.18 -7.86 7.01
CA GLY A 55 -10.82 -6.45 7.17
C GLY A 55 -9.34 -6.15 6.93
N PRO A 56 -8.97 -4.85 6.82
CA PRO A 56 -7.58 -4.37 6.85
C PRO A 56 -6.77 -4.89 8.04
N VAL A 57 -5.61 -5.49 7.79
CA VAL A 57 -4.62 -5.86 8.82
C VAL A 57 -3.32 -5.10 8.58
N LEU A 58 -2.82 -4.42 9.61
CA LEU A 58 -1.55 -3.70 9.55
C LEU A 58 -0.39 -4.71 9.41
N LEU A 59 0.45 -4.51 8.40
CA LEU A 59 1.68 -5.27 8.20
C LEU A 59 2.87 -4.57 8.84
N ILE A 60 3.17 -3.35 8.39
CA ILE A 60 4.36 -2.58 8.82
C ILE A 60 3.98 -1.10 8.97
N SER A 61 4.53 -0.44 9.98
CA SER A 61 4.46 1.01 10.15
C SER A 61 5.87 1.62 10.14
N LEU A 62 6.01 2.72 9.42
CA LEU A 62 7.25 3.44 9.17
C LEU A 62 7.12 4.89 9.68
N LEU A 63 7.79 5.21 10.78
CA LEU A 63 7.71 6.53 11.44
C LEU A 63 8.84 7.50 11.01
N LYS A 64 9.90 6.96 10.41
CA LYS A 64 11.06 7.72 9.93
C LYS A 64 11.65 7.08 8.67
N GLY A 65 12.44 7.87 7.94
CA GLY A 65 13.19 7.39 6.79
C GLY A 65 14.07 6.18 7.14
N GLY A 66 14.23 5.29 6.17
CA GLY A 66 15.01 4.07 6.29
C GLY A 66 14.21 2.80 6.00
N GLU A 67 14.73 1.68 6.45
CA GLU A 67 14.20 0.35 6.18
C GLU A 67 13.77 -0.37 7.47
N VAL A 68 12.66 -1.10 7.39
CA VAL A 68 12.19 -2.02 8.43
C VAL A 68 11.97 -3.40 7.79
N LYS A 69 12.69 -4.41 8.28
CA LYS A 69 12.52 -5.81 7.87
C LYS A 69 11.80 -6.61 8.95
N GLN A 70 10.79 -7.37 8.55
CA GLN A 70 10.03 -8.29 9.40
C GLN A 70 9.77 -9.60 8.64
N LYS A 71 10.44 -10.68 9.07
CA LYS A 71 10.36 -11.99 8.39
C LYS A 71 10.71 -11.83 6.90
N ARG A 72 9.75 -12.17 6.01
CA ARG A 72 9.84 -12.08 4.56
C ARG A 72 9.44 -10.71 3.99
N LEU A 73 9.03 -9.77 4.85
CA LEU A 73 8.63 -8.43 4.43
C LEU A 73 9.73 -7.42 4.73
N THR A 74 10.01 -6.56 3.76
CA THR A 74 10.93 -5.44 3.91
C THR A 74 10.23 -4.19 3.41
N ALA A 75 10.00 -3.21 4.29
CA ALA A 75 9.41 -1.94 3.91
C ALA A 75 10.42 -0.81 4.02
N ARG A 76 10.44 0.08 3.03
CA ARG A 76 11.29 1.27 3.01
C ARG A 76 10.44 2.53 3.06
N PHE A 77 10.90 3.53 3.81
CA PHE A 77 10.40 4.89 3.78
C PHE A 77 11.50 5.78 3.20
N GLY A 78 11.24 6.37 2.03
CA GLY A 78 12.21 7.23 1.37
C GLY A 78 12.61 8.43 2.24
N GLU A 79 13.87 8.86 2.14
CA GLU A 79 14.39 10.02 2.88
C GLU A 79 13.64 11.32 2.54
N SER A 80 13.10 11.39 1.31
CA SER A 80 12.21 12.49 0.86
C SER A 80 10.90 12.57 1.65
N ARG A 81 10.56 11.49 2.37
CA ARG A 81 9.30 11.25 3.07
C ARG A 81 8.05 11.33 2.18
N LYS A 82 8.22 11.15 0.87
CA LYS A 82 7.11 11.14 -0.11
C LYS A 82 6.84 9.76 -0.69
N ASP A 83 7.71 8.79 -0.45
CA ASP A 83 7.62 7.48 -1.07
C ASP A 83 7.84 6.35 -0.05
N SER A 84 7.21 5.21 -0.32
CA SER A 84 7.43 3.98 0.44
C SER A 84 7.32 2.77 -0.47
N SER A 85 8.07 1.71 -0.18
CA SER A 85 7.93 0.42 -0.85
C SER A 85 7.76 -0.70 0.17
N LEU A 86 7.07 -1.76 -0.25
CA LEU A 86 6.95 -3.02 0.48
C LEU A 86 7.41 -4.14 -0.45
N HIS A 87 8.46 -4.82 -0.03
CA HIS A 87 9.03 -5.98 -0.70
C HIS A 87 8.68 -7.25 0.07
N MET A 88 8.28 -8.30 -0.64
CA MET A 88 8.00 -9.62 -0.10
C MET A 88 8.94 -10.63 -0.75
N GLU A 89 9.69 -11.35 0.08
CA GLU A 89 10.56 -12.46 -0.33
C GLU A 89 9.77 -13.78 -0.36
N ALA A 90 10.09 -14.63 -1.33
CA ALA A 90 9.60 -16.00 -1.48
C ALA A 90 8.09 -16.13 -1.21
N SER A 91 7.29 -15.48 -2.06
CA SER A 91 5.84 -15.37 -1.86
C SER A 91 5.13 -16.73 -1.76
N GLN A 92 4.05 -16.75 -1.00
CA GLN A 92 3.25 -17.94 -0.69
C GLN A 92 1.79 -17.72 -1.10
N THR A 93 1.03 -18.80 -1.27
CA THR A 93 -0.43 -18.73 -1.51
C THR A 93 -1.17 -17.87 -0.49
N ALA A 94 -0.78 -17.97 0.79
CA ALA A 94 -1.37 -17.17 1.87
C ALA A 94 -1.08 -15.66 1.76
N ASP A 95 -0.16 -15.26 0.87
CA ASP A 95 0.24 -13.89 0.61
C ASP A 95 -0.67 -13.19 -0.41
N ALA A 96 -1.50 -13.93 -1.16
CA ALA A 96 -2.54 -13.34 -2.01
C ALA A 96 -3.53 -12.49 -1.21
N GLY A 97 -4.05 -11.45 -1.84
CA GLY A 97 -5.00 -10.49 -1.28
C GLY A 97 -4.70 -9.06 -1.70
N THR A 98 -5.46 -8.14 -1.11
CA THR A 98 -5.44 -6.73 -1.43
C THR A 98 -4.48 -6.00 -0.51
N TYR A 99 -3.52 -5.25 -1.05
CA TYR A 99 -2.56 -4.46 -0.30
C TYR A 99 -2.82 -2.97 -0.52
N PHE A 100 -2.70 -2.18 0.52
CA PHE A 100 -2.79 -0.72 0.41
C PHE A 100 -1.86 -0.07 1.41
N CYS A 101 -1.26 1.02 0.98
CA CYS A 101 -0.56 1.92 1.86
C CYS A 101 -1.47 3.05 2.33
N ALA A 102 -1.15 3.60 3.49
CA ALA A 102 -1.68 4.85 3.94
C ALA A 102 -0.54 5.73 4.44
N GLY A 103 -0.77 7.03 4.39
CA GLY A 103 0.16 8.03 4.88
C GLY A 103 -0.54 8.96 5.85
N THR A 104 0.19 9.42 6.85
CA THR A 104 -0.26 10.52 7.71
C THR A 104 0.55 11.77 7.44
N HIS A 105 -0.13 12.92 7.42
CA HIS A 105 0.52 14.21 7.45
C HIS A 105 0.12 14.93 8.74
N CYS A 106 1.05 15.08 9.67
CA CYS A 106 0.82 15.82 10.91
C CYS A 106 1.53 17.17 10.89
N SER A 107 0.79 18.25 11.16
CA SER A 107 1.33 19.60 11.34
C SER A 107 0.85 20.20 12.66
N LYS A 108 1.79 20.56 13.54
CA LYS A 108 1.61 21.18 14.88
C LYS A 108 0.72 20.39 15.86
N SER A 109 -0.55 20.15 15.52
CA SER A 109 -1.54 19.43 16.34
C SER A 109 -2.57 18.65 15.53
N THR A 110 -2.59 18.78 14.20
CA THR A 110 -3.58 18.12 13.33
C THR A 110 -2.89 17.07 12.49
N CYS A 111 -3.36 15.81 12.58
CA CYS A 111 -2.95 14.71 11.72
C CYS A 111 -4.06 14.42 10.71
N ASN A 112 -3.74 14.52 9.43
CA ASN A 112 -4.62 14.10 8.35
C ASN A 112 -4.20 12.72 7.86
N TRP A 113 -5.19 11.85 7.67
CA TRP A 113 -4.99 10.52 7.12
C TRP A 113 -5.33 10.52 5.64
N SER A 114 -4.44 9.98 4.82
CA SER A 114 -4.64 9.83 3.38
C SER A 114 -4.66 8.35 3.04
N PRO A 115 -5.86 7.74 2.89
CA PRO A 115 -5.96 6.39 2.35
C PRO A 115 -5.63 6.40 0.86
N ASN A 116 -5.01 5.33 0.37
CA ASN A 116 -4.82 5.10 -1.05
C ASN A 116 -5.85 4.10 -1.59
N LEU A 117 -6.08 4.13 -2.91
CA LEU A 117 -6.69 3.05 -3.66
C LEU A 117 -5.80 1.79 -3.59
N ASP A 118 -6.46 0.66 -3.52
CA ASP A 118 -5.89 -0.65 -3.27
C ASP A 118 -5.11 -1.26 -4.46
N VAL A 119 -4.28 -2.26 -4.15
CA VAL A 119 -3.62 -3.14 -5.11
C VAL A 119 -4.05 -4.56 -4.88
N GLU A 120 -4.55 -5.18 -5.93
CA GLU A 120 -5.01 -6.55 -5.88
C GLU A 120 -3.89 -7.51 -6.30
N ILE A 121 -3.50 -8.42 -5.40
CA ILE A 121 -2.51 -9.47 -5.68
C ILE A 121 -3.22 -10.82 -5.73
N GLN A 122 -3.29 -11.40 -6.92
CA GLN A 122 -3.97 -12.68 -7.18
C GLN A 122 -2.98 -13.79 -7.52
N GLU A 123 -3.38 -15.04 -7.25
CA GLU A 123 -2.56 -16.22 -7.57
C GLU A 123 -2.56 -16.54 -9.07
N GLN A 124 -1.44 -17.06 -9.59
CA GLN A 124 -1.36 -17.62 -10.93
C GLN A 124 -2.14 -18.95 -11.06
N PRO A 125 -3.10 -19.06 -12.01
CA PRO A 125 -3.97 -20.25 -12.14
C PRO A 125 -3.23 -21.57 -12.37
N LEU A 126 -2.09 -21.54 -13.06
CA LEU A 126 -1.36 -22.74 -13.51
C LEU A 126 -0.78 -23.61 -12.37
N LEU A 127 -0.44 -23.01 -11.22
CA LEU A 127 0.14 -23.75 -10.08
C LEU A 127 -0.92 -24.39 -9.17
N SER A 128 -2.13 -23.82 -9.10
CA SER A 128 -3.24 -24.39 -8.32
C SER A 128 -3.69 -25.77 -8.85
N LEU A 129 -3.56 -25.99 -10.16
CA LEU A 129 -3.92 -27.25 -10.82
C LEU A 129 -2.88 -28.35 -10.60
N LEU A 130 -1.60 -28.01 -10.38
CA LEU A 130 -0.55 -28.98 -10.09
C LEU A 130 -0.60 -29.44 -8.62
N ARG A 131 -0.95 -28.56 -7.68
CA ARG A 131 -1.12 -28.91 -6.26
C ARG A 131 -2.35 -29.78 -5.96
N LYS A 132 -3.41 -29.71 -6.78
CA LYS A 132 -4.61 -30.56 -6.63
C LYS A 132 -4.45 -31.97 -7.22
N LYS A 133 -3.31 -32.28 -7.87
CA LYS A 133 -3.08 -33.57 -8.54
C LYS A 133 -2.08 -34.48 -7.81
N SER A 134 -1.71 -34.15 -6.57
CA SER A 134 -0.87 -34.97 -5.68
C SER A 134 -1.67 -35.48 -4.49
#